data_AF-A0A4P6KER0-F1
#
_entry.id   AF-A0A4P6KER0-F1
#
_cell.length_a   1.000
_cell.length_b   1.000
_cell.length_c   1.000
_cell.angle_alpha   90.00
_cell.angle_beta   90.00
_cell.angle_gamma   90.00
#
_symmetry.space_group_name_H-M   'P 1'
#
loop_
_entity.id
_entity.type
_entity.pdbx_description
1 polymer ?
#
loop_
_entity_poly.entity_id
_entity_poly.type
_entity_poly.pdbx_seq_one_letter_code
_entity_poly.pdbx_strand_id
1 'polypeptide(L)' 'MAKQTALERLEQLGKQRREHQAALDALALPLKVAILDALTAGASATEVAEITGLHRSRVYQIRDGKR' A
#
# COMPACT_ATOMS: atom_id res chain seq x y z
N MET A 1 -2.21 17.25 35.15
CA MET A 1 -1.95 17.95 33.88
C MET A 1 -1.03 17.19 32.92
N ALA A 2 -0.03 16.41 33.36
CA ALA A 2 0.89 15.68 32.45
C ALA A 2 0.28 14.49 31.65
N LYS A 3 -0.87 13.93 32.06
CA LYS A 3 -1.54 12.83 31.34
C LYS A 3 -2.32 13.31 30.11
N GLN A 4 -2.80 14.55 30.10
CA GLN A 4 -3.58 15.12 29.00
C GLN A 4 -2.70 15.33 27.76
N THR A 5 -1.47 15.83 27.95
CA THR A 5 -0.51 16.07 26.87
C THR A 5 0.03 14.79 26.21
N ALA A 6 0.06 13.66 26.94
CA ALA A 6 0.49 12.37 26.39
C ALA A 6 -0.57 11.76 25.44
N LEU A 7 -1.85 11.91 25.78
CA LEU A 7 -2.96 11.44 24.95
C LEU A 7 -3.09 12.27 23.66
N GLU A 8 -2.96 13.59 23.76
CA GLU A 8 -2.97 14.49 22.61
C GLU A 8 -1.82 14.19 21.63
N ARG A 9 -0.62 13.85 22.15
CA ARG A 9 0.50 13.41 21.31
C ARG A 9 0.24 12.08 20.61
N LEU A 10 -0.34 11.10 21.31
CA LEU A 10 -0.72 9.82 20.71
C LEU A 10 -1.77 10.00 19.60
N GLU A 11 -2.75 10.87 19.82
CA GLU A 11 -3.78 11.18 18.83
C GLU A 11 -3.20 11.87 17.59
N GLN A 12 -2.31 12.85 17.77
CA GLN A 12 -1.58 13.50 16.67
C GLN A 12 -0.73 12.51 15.87
N LEU A 13 0.02 11.62 16.53
CA LEU A 13 0.80 10.58 15.86
C LEU A 13 -0.09 9.60 15.09
N GLY A 14 -1.24 9.23 15.67
CA GLY A 14 -2.25 8.41 15.01
C GLY A 14 -2.82 9.09 13.76
N LYS A 15 -3.05 10.40 13.81
CA LYS A 15 -3.53 11.19 12.67
C LYS A 15 -2.48 11.30 11.57
N GLN A 16 -1.24 11.65 11.92
CA GLN A 16 -0.11 11.69 10.98
C GLN A 16 0.12 10.34 10.29
N ARG A 17 0.08 9.24 11.05
CA ARG A 17 0.21 7.89 10.48
C ARG A 17 -0.89 7.60 9.45
N ARG A 18 -2.14 7.99 9.71
CA ARG A 18 -3.25 7.80 8.76
C ARG A 18 -3.08 8.66 7.50
N GLU A 19 -2.65 9.92 7.65
CA GLU A 19 -2.39 10.83 6.53
C GLU A 19 -1.25 10.34 5.64
N HIS A 20 -0.14 9.91 6.25
CA HIS A 20 0.97 9.30 5.51
C HIS A 20 0.56 8.00 4.83
N GLN A 21 -0.23 7.14 5.50
CA GLN A 21 -0.75 5.92 4.88
C GLN A 21 -1.67 6.24 3.70
N ALA A 22 -2.56 7.23 3.82
CA ALA A 22 -3.44 7.64 2.73
C ALA A 22 -2.65 8.20 1.53
N ALA A 23 -1.58 8.96 1.78
CA ALA A 23 -0.68 9.44 0.73
C ALA A 23 0.07 8.28 0.05
N LEU A 24 0.52 7.29 0.82
CA LEU A 24 1.13 6.08 0.28
C LEU A 24 0.13 5.24 -0.53
N ASP A 25 -1.11 5.12 -0.05
CA ASP A 25 -2.18 4.40 -0.74
C ASP A 25 -2.57 5.09 -2.06
N ALA A 26 -2.59 6.43 -2.08
CA ALA A 26 -2.85 7.23 -3.27
C ALA A 26 -1.74 7.06 -4.32
N LEU A 27 -0.48 7.04 -3.89
CA LEU A 27 0.67 6.74 -4.76
C LEU A 27 0.72 5.28 -5.20
N ALA A 28 0.14 4.35 -4.41
CA ALA A 28 0.07 2.93 -4.74
C ALA A 28 -1.06 2.59 -5.72
N LEU A 29 -2.05 3.47 -5.91
CA LEU A 29 -3.19 3.22 -6.78
C LEU A 29 -2.79 3.03 -8.26
N PRO A 30 -1.96 3.88 -8.89
CA PRO A 30 -1.51 3.68 -10.27
C PRO A 30 -0.69 2.39 -10.44
N LEU A 31 0.16 2.07 -9.47
CA LEU A 31 0.95 0.84 -9.50
C LEU A 31 0.05 -0.41 -9.40
N LYS A 32 -0.96 -0.35 -8.53
CA LYS A 32 -1.95 -1.43 -8.39
C LYS A 32 -2.72 -1.66 -9.70
N VAL A 33 -3.14 -0.59 -10.36
CA VAL A 33 -3.83 -0.66 -11.66
C VAL A 33 -2.91 -1.28 -12.71
N ALA A 34 -1.67 -0.78 -12.85
CA ALA A 34 -0.71 -1.33 -13.81
C ALA A 34 -0.43 -2.83 -13.59
N ILE A 35 -0.37 -3.29 -12.34
CA ILE A 35 -0.22 -4.71 -12.00
C ILE A 35 -1.44 -5.52 -12.46
N LEU A 36 -2.66 -5.03 -12.20
CA LEU A 36 -3.88 -5.72 -12.60
C LEU A 36 -4.05 -5.76 -14.13
N ASP A 37 -3.70 -4.67 -14.82
CA ASP A 37 -3.74 -4.60 -16.28
C ASP A 37 -2.75 -5.61 -16.89
N ALA A 38 -1.52 -5.68 -16.37
CA ALA A 38 -0.52 -6.64 -16.85
C ALA A 38 -0.97 -8.10 -16.64
N LEU A 39 -1.54 -8.41 -15.47
CA LEU A 39 -2.09 -9.75 -15.19
C LEU A 39 -3.27 -10.08 -16.13
N THR A 40 -4.13 -9.10 -16.43
CA THR A 40 -5.26 -9.26 -17.35
C THR A 40 -4.80 -9.45 -18.79
N ALA A 41 -3.69 -8.81 -19.18
CA ALA A 41 -3.04 -8.98 -20.48
C ALA A 41 -2.31 -10.34 -20.63
N GLY A 42 -2.32 -11.18 -19.59
CA GLY A 42 -1.74 -12.52 -19.61
C GLY A 42 -0.32 -12.62 -19.07
N ALA A 43 0.25 -11.53 -18.53
CA ALA A 43 1.54 -11.60 -17.86
C ALA A 43 1.45 -12.48 -16.60
N SER A 44 2.50 -13.25 -16.35
CA SER A 44 2.62 -14.03 -15.13
C SER A 44 2.94 -13.14 -13.93
N ALA A 45 2.57 -13.58 -12.73
CA ALA A 45 2.92 -12.87 -11.50
C ALA A 45 4.44 -12.73 -11.28
N THR A 46 5.24 -13.61 -11.90
CA THR A 46 6.71 -13.53 -11.87
C THR A 46 7.22 -12.40 -12.73
N GLU A 47 6.76 -12.28 -13.97
CA GLU A 47 7.14 -11.18 -14.88
C GLU A 47 6.73 -9.82 -14.30
N VAL A 48 5.52 -9.74 -13.73
CA VAL A 48 5.04 -8.52 -13.09
C VAL A 48 5.89 -8.14 -11.88
N ALA A 49 6.32 -9.12 -11.07
CA ALA A 49 7.22 -8.89 -9.94
C ALA A 49 8.59 -8.35 -10.39
N GLU A 50 9.14 -8.88 -11.49
CA GLU A 50 10.41 -8.41 -12.06
C GLU A 50 10.31 -6.99 -12.60
N ILE A 51 9.24 -6.66 -13.34
CA ILE A 51 9.02 -5.32 -13.92
C ILE A 51 8.79 -4.27 -12.81
N THR A 52 8.02 -4.62 -11.79
CA THR A 52 7.63 -3.67 -10.73
C THR A 52 8.61 -3.61 -9.56
N GLY A 53 9.58 -4.53 -9.49
CA GLY A 53 10.49 -4.67 -8.35
C GLY A 53 9.79 -5.15 -7.06
N LEU A 54 8.54 -5.62 -7.15
CA LEU A 54 7.80 -6.13 -6.01
C LEU A 54 8.10 -7.60 -5.73
N HIS A 55 7.97 -8.01 -4.47
CA HIS A 55 7.97 -9.43 -4.15
C HIS A 55 6.74 -10.13 -4.74
N ARG A 56 6.88 -11.37 -5.24
CA ARG A 56 5.78 -12.13 -5.88
C ARG A 56 4.54 -12.24 -4.98
N SER A 57 4.73 -12.43 -3.67
CA SER A 57 3.63 -12.47 -2.69
C SER A 57 2.80 -11.18 -2.70
N ARG A 58 3.42 -10.02 -2.95
CA ARG A 58 2.72 -8.73 -3.01
C ARG A 58 1.88 -8.63 -4.29
N VAL A 59 2.40 -9.13 -5.41
CA VAL A 59 1.64 -9.22 -6.68
C VAL A 59 0.41 -10.10 -6.50
N TYR A 60 0.52 -11.24 -5.81
CA TYR A 60 -0.63 -12.10 -5.50
C TYR A 60 -1.63 -11.46 -4.54
N GLN A 61 -1.17 -10.72 -3.52
CA GLN A 61 -2.07 -9.95 -2.65
C GLN A 61 -2.88 -8.92 -3.45
N ILE A 62 -2.22 -8.21 -4.37
CA ILE A 62 -2.86 -7.22 -5.24
C ILE A 62 -3.89 -7.88 -6.16
N ARG A 63 -3.53 -8.99 -6.81
CA ARG A 63 -4.43 -9.78 -7.66
C ARG A 63 -5.66 -10.25 -6.90
N ASP A 64 -5.46 -10.80 -5.70
CA ASP A 64 -6.52 -11.37 -4.88
C ASP A 64 -7.33 -10.29 -4.11
N GLY A 65 -6.98 -9.01 -4.25
CA GLY A 65 -7.62 -7.91 -3.51
C GLY A 65 -7.36 -7.90 -2.00
N LYS A 66 -6.32 -8.60 -1.53
CA LYS A 66 -5.95 -8.73 -0.12
C LYS A 66 -5.00 -7.60 0.29
N ARG A 67 -5.07 -7.19 1.56
CA ARG A 67 -4.18 -6.19 2.15
C ARG A 67 -2.80 -6.75 2.46
#